data_AF-A0A973G350-F1
#
_entry.id   AF-A0A973G350-F1
#
_cell.length_a   1.000
_cell.length_b   1.000
_cell.length_c   1.000
_cell.angle_alpha   90.00
_cell.angle_beta   90.00
_cell.angle_gamma   90.00
#
_symmetry.space_group_name_H-M   'P 1'
#
loop_
_entity.id
_entity.type
_entity.pdbx_description
1 polymer ?
#
loop_
_entity_poly.entity_id
_entity_poly.type
_entity_poly.pdbx_seq_one_letter_code
_entity_poly.pdbx_strand_id
1 'polypeptide(L)'
;MKNKFVKKIIISTGVVGILLAFITLHYAINPVDNLNRTAIVNIPKGTGFLHTVAILEKEGLIKNKYLFSMLAILKNAQAHIKAGEYELATSLSPMDIIDKLVRGDIISYLVPIPEDFTVNEIAARLASYNLVEENAFLSLSSDATFLASLGIEGRHAEGYLYPDTYRFDKSMSAKDIMRMMVTRFSKMFTPDMQKRAAEIGMTIPQVITLASLIGKESGYKEEKPLISAVFHNRLKKRMKLQCDPTAVYDLKNFSG
;
A
#
# COMPACT_ATOMS: atom_id res chain seq x y z
N MET A 1 -38.04 18.58 52.54
CA MET A 1 -36.77 17.82 52.51
C MET A 1 -36.33 17.32 51.13
N LYS A 2 -37.24 16.85 50.26
CA LYS A 2 -36.91 16.35 48.89
C LYS A 2 -36.06 17.30 48.02
N ASN A 3 -36.37 18.61 47.98
CA ASN A 3 -35.64 19.57 47.12
C ASN A 3 -34.17 19.82 47.53
N LYS A 4 -33.84 19.72 48.82
CA LYS A 4 -32.43 19.84 49.27
C LYS A 4 -31.63 18.59 48.93
N PHE A 5 -32.27 17.42 48.96
CA PHE A 5 -31.64 16.14 48.60
C PHE A 5 -31.37 16.05 47.09
N VAL A 6 -32.35 16.41 46.26
CA VAL A 6 -32.19 16.45 44.80
C VAL A 6 -31.11 17.46 44.38
N LYS A 7 -31.08 18.67 44.99
CA LYS A 7 -30.01 19.65 44.74
C LYS A 7 -28.62 19.11 45.11
N LYS A 8 -28.49 18.39 46.24
CA LYS A 8 -27.21 17.76 46.63
C LYS A 8 -26.77 16.69 45.62
N ILE A 9 -27.69 15.87 45.11
CA ILE A 9 -27.39 14.88 44.07
C ILE A 9 -26.90 15.57 42.80
N ILE A 10 -27.62 16.58 42.30
CA ILE A 10 -27.23 17.32 41.09
C ILE A 10 -25.86 17.99 41.23
N ILE A 11 -25.58 18.59 42.39
CA ILE A 11 -24.26 19.20 42.65
C ILE A 11 -23.18 18.12 42.68
N SER A 12 -23.44 16.97 43.33
CA SER A 12 -22.46 15.88 43.41
C SER A 12 -22.14 15.27 42.04
N THR A 13 -23.15 15.06 41.18
CA THR A 13 -22.94 14.55 39.83
C THR A 13 -22.20 15.56 38.94
N GLY A 14 -22.50 16.86 39.10
CA GLY A 14 -21.77 17.93 38.42
C GLY A 14 -20.28 17.96 38.80
N VAL A 15 -19.96 17.86 40.10
CA VAL A 15 -18.58 17.82 40.58
C VAL A 15 -17.83 16.60 40.06
N VAL A 16 -18.46 15.42 40.08
CA VAL A 16 -17.87 14.19 39.51
C VAL A 16 -17.61 14.35 38.01
N GLY A 17 -18.54 14.95 37.26
CA GLY A 17 -18.37 15.22 35.83
C GLY A 17 -17.19 16.16 35.54
N ILE A 18 -17.05 17.26 36.30
CA ILE A 18 -15.94 18.20 36.15
C ILE A 18 -14.61 17.53 36.50
N LEU A 19 -14.56 16.74 37.57
CA LEU A 19 -13.36 16.01 37.98
C LEU A 19 -12.94 15.02 36.89
N LEU A 20 -13.89 14.27 36.33
CA LEU A 20 -13.64 13.33 35.25
C LEU A 20 -13.13 14.06 33.98
N ALA A 21 -13.72 15.19 33.63
CA ALA A 21 -13.28 16.01 32.50
C ALA A 21 -11.87 16.59 32.71
N PHE A 22 -11.54 17.00 33.94
CA PHE A 22 -10.20 17.47 34.28
C PHE A 22 -9.17 16.34 34.15
N ILE A 23 -9.48 15.14 34.66
CA ILE A 23 -8.61 13.96 34.56
C ILE A 23 -8.38 13.57 33.10
N THR A 24 -9.42 13.55 32.27
CA THR A 24 -9.29 13.20 30.85
C THR A 24 -8.51 14.25 30.07
N LEU A 25 -8.75 15.54 30.32
CA LEU A 25 -8.01 16.62 29.67
C LEU A 25 -6.54 16.63 30.08
N HIS A 26 -6.25 16.44 31.37
CA HIS A 26 -4.90 16.29 31.87
C HIS A 26 -4.21 15.07 31.25
N TYR A 27 -4.88 13.93 31.16
CA TYR A 27 -4.34 12.75 30.46
C TYR A 27 -4.07 13.02 28.98
N ALA A 28 -4.97 13.73 28.28
CA ALA A 28 -4.88 13.96 26.85
C ALA A 28 -3.59 14.68 26.43
N ILE A 29 -3.10 15.61 27.25
CA ILE A 29 -1.92 16.45 26.94
C ILE A 29 -0.62 15.96 27.56
N ASN A 30 -0.68 15.06 28.55
CA ASN A 30 0.51 14.60 29.27
C ASN A 30 1.04 13.28 28.65
N PRO A 31 2.27 13.25 28.12
CA PRO A 31 2.85 12.06 27.52
C PRO A 31 3.14 10.96 28.56
N VAL A 32 3.52 9.79 28.06
CA VAL A 32 3.90 8.67 28.93
C VAL A 32 5.15 9.04 29.74
N ASP A 33 6.16 9.52 29.04
CA ASP A 33 7.46 9.92 29.56
C ASP A 33 8.08 10.97 28.63
N ASN A 34 8.95 11.82 29.15
CA ASN A 34 9.71 12.78 28.36
C ASN A 34 10.95 12.13 27.71
N LEU A 35 11.25 10.87 28.03
CA LEU A 35 12.21 10.08 27.28
C LEU A 35 11.68 9.89 25.85
N ASN A 36 12.43 10.35 24.84
CA ASN A 36 12.02 10.29 23.44
C ASN A 36 12.27 8.90 22.83
N ARG A 37 11.82 7.84 23.51
CA ARG A 37 11.95 6.47 23.02
C ARG A 37 10.94 6.23 21.92
N THR A 38 11.40 5.86 20.73
CA THR A 38 10.56 5.50 19.59
C THR A 38 10.29 4.00 19.59
N ALA A 39 9.04 3.64 19.31
CA ALA A 39 8.59 2.27 19.10
C ALA A 39 7.84 2.19 17.76
N ILE A 40 8.10 1.11 17.03
CA ILE A 40 7.40 0.81 15.79
C ILE A 40 6.24 -0.11 16.11
N VAL A 41 5.02 0.36 15.85
CA VAL A 41 3.78 -0.39 16.14
C VAL A 41 3.09 -0.75 14.84
N ASN A 42 2.87 -2.04 14.62
CA ASN A 42 2.07 -2.51 13.50
C ASN A 42 0.60 -2.66 13.92
N ILE A 43 -0.30 -1.99 13.22
CA ILE A 43 -1.75 -2.12 13.35
C ILE A 43 -2.28 -2.78 12.08
N PRO A 44 -2.57 -4.10 12.11
CA PRO A 44 -3.08 -4.80 10.94
C PRO A 44 -4.42 -4.28 10.44
N LYS A 45 -4.70 -4.53 9.15
CA LYS A 45 -6.00 -4.21 8.55
C LYS A 45 -7.10 -5.05 9.18
N GLY A 46 -8.21 -4.41 9.55
CA GLY A 46 -9.33 -5.07 10.22
C GLY A 46 -9.16 -5.21 11.75
N THR A 47 -8.07 -4.70 12.33
CA THR A 47 -7.92 -4.63 13.78
C THR A 47 -8.96 -3.67 14.38
N GLY A 48 -9.77 -4.19 15.31
CA GLY A 48 -10.77 -3.39 16.02
C GLY A 48 -10.12 -2.39 16.99
N PHE A 49 -10.79 -1.25 17.21
CA PHE A 49 -10.28 -0.15 18.03
C PHE A 49 -9.72 -0.60 19.39
N LEU A 50 -10.47 -1.41 20.14
CA LEU A 50 -10.04 -1.88 21.46
C LEU A 50 -8.75 -2.72 21.42
N HIS A 51 -8.54 -3.47 20.33
CA HIS A 51 -7.33 -4.24 20.14
C HIS A 51 -6.15 -3.33 19.81
N THR A 52 -6.35 -2.30 19.00
CA THR A 52 -5.35 -1.25 18.76
C THR A 52 -4.92 -0.57 20.07
N VAL A 53 -5.87 -0.20 20.93
CA VAL A 53 -5.56 0.38 22.24
C VAL A 53 -4.77 -0.59 23.11
N ALA A 54 -5.11 -1.88 23.10
CA ALA A 54 -4.37 -2.89 23.84
C ALA A 54 -2.92 -3.05 23.34
N ILE A 55 -2.69 -2.97 22.02
CA ILE A 55 -1.35 -2.96 21.44
C ILE A 55 -0.56 -1.74 21.96
N LEU A 56 -1.15 -0.54 21.89
CA LEU A 56 -0.49 0.69 22.35
C LEU A 56 -0.13 0.66 23.84
N GLU A 57 -1.00 0.09 24.68
CA GLU A 57 -0.74 -0.05 26.13
C GLU A 57 0.38 -1.06 26.39
N LYS A 58 0.38 -2.19 25.67
CA LYS A 58 1.41 -3.22 25.77
C LYS A 58 2.80 -2.70 25.37
N GLU A 59 2.86 -1.87 24.32
CA GLU A 59 4.10 -1.22 23.86
C GLU A 59 4.50 -0.03 24.75
N GLY A 60 3.75 0.27 25.81
CA GLY A 60 4.06 1.35 26.75
C GLY A 60 3.88 2.75 26.19
N LEU A 61 3.16 2.89 25.07
CA LEU A 61 2.90 4.18 24.41
C LEU A 61 1.71 4.93 25.02
N ILE A 62 0.90 4.24 25.83
CA ILE A 62 -0.18 4.84 26.61
C ILE A 62 -0.18 4.28 28.03
N LYS A 63 -0.55 5.09 29.03
CA LYS A 63 -0.57 4.65 30.44
C LYS A 63 -1.84 3.89 30.83
N ASN A 64 -2.95 4.19 30.17
CA ASN A 64 -4.25 3.66 30.56
C ASN A 64 -5.20 3.54 29.37
N LYS A 65 -5.56 2.30 29.01
CA LYS A 65 -6.47 2.00 27.92
C LYS A 65 -7.87 2.61 28.06
N TYR A 66 -8.40 2.78 29.27
CA TYR A 66 -9.75 3.29 29.50
C TYR A 66 -9.81 4.80 29.26
N LEU A 67 -8.82 5.55 29.77
CA LEU A 67 -8.72 6.99 29.51
C LEU A 67 -8.44 7.27 28.03
N PHE A 68 -7.57 6.48 27.39
CA PHE A 68 -7.32 6.59 25.96
C PHE A 68 -8.58 6.30 25.13
N SER A 69 -9.31 5.24 25.47
CA SER A 69 -10.56 4.89 24.79
C SER A 69 -11.61 5.97 24.95
N MET A 70 -11.79 6.51 26.16
CA MET A 70 -12.71 7.61 26.42
C MET A 70 -12.34 8.85 25.61
N LEU A 71 -11.06 9.22 25.56
CA LEU A 71 -10.57 10.34 24.76
C LEU A 71 -10.84 10.15 23.27
N ALA A 72 -10.56 8.96 22.73
CA ALA A 72 -10.81 8.67 21.32
C ALA A 72 -12.31 8.72 20.97
N ILE A 73 -13.18 8.22 21.86
CA ILE A 73 -14.64 8.28 21.70
C ILE A 73 -15.13 9.74 21.72
N LEU A 74 -14.63 10.57 22.65
CA LEU A 74 -14.98 11.98 22.72
C LEU A 74 -14.57 12.76 21.45
N LYS A 75 -13.48 12.34 20.79
CA LYS A 75 -13.04 12.89 19.49
C LYS A 75 -13.72 12.24 18.28
N ASN A 76 -14.57 11.24 18.48
CA ASN A 76 -15.12 10.42 17.42
C ASN A 76 -14.04 9.76 16.52
N ALA A 77 -12.87 9.48 17.09
CA ALA A 77 -11.69 8.99 16.38
C ALA A 77 -11.70 7.47 16.17
N GLN A 78 -12.49 6.73 16.95
CA GLN A 78 -12.51 5.26 16.96
C GLN A 78 -12.80 4.62 15.59
N ALA A 79 -13.60 5.28 14.75
CA ALA A 79 -13.95 4.82 13.41
C ALA A 79 -12.98 5.27 12.31
N HIS A 80 -12.05 6.18 12.64
CA HIS A 80 -11.20 6.86 11.67
C HIS A 80 -9.72 6.42 11.73
N ILE A 81 -9.36 5.62 12.73
CA ILE A 81 -8.00 5.09 12.89
C ILE A 81 -7.64 4.21 11.68
N LYS A 82 -6.50 4.51 11.07
CA LYS A 82 -5.98 3.79 9.91
C LYS A 82 -5.10 2.62 10.34
N ALA A 83 -5.18 1.52 9.60
CA ALA A 83 -4.21 0.43 9.70
C ALA A 83 -2.86 0.87 9.12
N GLY A 84 -1.77 0.28 9.61
CA GLY A 84 -0.42 0.62 9.18
C GLY A 84 0.63 0.42 10.26
N GLU A 85 1.87 0.58 9.85
CA GLU A 85 3.02 0.61 10.74
C GLU A 85 3.27 2.06 11.14
N TYR A 86 3.30 2.35 12.44
CA TYR A 86 3.48 3.70 12.98
C TYR A 86 4.76 3.77 13.79
N GLU A 87 5.54 4.81 13.55
CA GLU A 87 6.61 5.21 14.47
C GLU A 87 6.01 6.15 15.52
N LEU A 88 5.94 5.69 16.77
CA LEU A 88 5.36 6.43 17.89
C LEU A 88 6.43 6.64 18.97
N ALA A 89 6.54 7.87 19.48
CA ALA A 89 7.44 8.18 20.58
C ALA A 89 6.67 8.24 21.91
N THR A 90 7.30 7.82 23.01
CA THR A 90 6.71 7.91 24.36
C THR A 90 6.51 9.35 24.85
N SER A 91 7.17 10.31 24.17
CA SER A 91 7.03 11.75 24.33
C SER A 91 5.78 12.35 23.69
N LEU A 92 5.07 11.58 22.84
CA LEU A 92 3.81 12.02 22.26
C LEU A 92 2.70 11.99 23.31
N SER A 93 1.86 13.01 23.32
CA SER A 93 0.66 13.01 24.15
C SER A 93 -0.36 12.00 23.60
N PRO A 94 -1.26 11.45 24.43
CA PRO A 94 -2.36 10.62 23.96
C PRO A 94 -3.20 11.28 22.85
N MET A 95 -3.37 12.61 22.90
CA MET A 95 -4.02 13.40 21.86
C MET A 95 -3.27 13.32 20.53
N ASP A 96 -1.95 13.51 20.55
CA ASP A 96 -1.09 13.45 19.36
C ASP A 96 -1.07 12.05 18.74
N ILE A 97 -1.04 11.01 19.58
CA ILE A 97 -1.12 9.62 19.13
C ILE A 97 -2.44 9.39 18.40
N ILE A 98 -3.58 9.82 18.96
CA ILE A 98 -4.88 9.70 18.30
C ILE A 98 -4.86 10.44 16.95
N ASP A 99 -4.35 11.66 16.91
CA ASP A 99 -4.32 12.44 15.67
C ASP A 99 -3.43 11.81 14.61
N LYS A 100 -2.28 11.24 15.01
CA LYS A 100 -1.38 10.51 14.12
C LYS A 100 -2.04 9.26 13.54
N LEU A 101 -2.77 8.50 14.37
CA LEU A 101 -3.51 7.30 13.95
C LEU A 101 -4.70 7.62 13.04
N VAL A 102 -5.37 8.76 13.26
CA VAL A 102 -6.50 9.22 12.43
C VAL A 102 -6.03 9.76 11.09
N ARG A 103 -4.95 10.55 11.08
CA ARG A 103 -4.33 11.03 9.83
C ARG A 103 -3.76 9.88 9.00
N GLY A 104 -3.35 8.79 9.65
CA GLY A 104 -2.68 7.69 8.99
C GLY A 104 -1.24 8.05 8.61
N ASP A 105 -0.51 8.73 9.51
CA ASP A 105 0.90 9.06 9.33
C ASP A 105 1.77 7.81 9.53
N ILE A 106 1.57 6.83 8.65
CA ILE A 106 2.19 5.50 8.65
C ILE A 106 3.57 5.56 7.99
N ILE A 107 4.45 4.65 8.41
CA ILE A 107 5.73 4.40 7.74
C ILE A 107 5.43 3.91 6.33
N SER A 108 6.10 4.55 5.37
CA SER A 108 5.99 4.18 3.96
C SER A 108 7.35 3.84 3.38
N TYR A 109 7.36 2.80 2.56
CA TYR A 109 8.52 2.24 1.89
C TYR A 109 8.51 2.70 0.44
N LEU A 110 9.55 3.42 0.03
CA LEU A 110 9.77 3.79 -1.37
C LEU A 110 10.47 2.62 -2.07
N VAL A 111 9.75 1.99 -2.99
CA VAL A 111 10.23 0.84 -3.74
C VAL A 111 10.32 1.21 -5.22
N PRO A 112 11.54 1.40 -5.75
CA PRO A 112 11.74 1.56 -7.18
C PRO A 112 11.56 0.21 -7.88
N ILE A 113 10.74 0.21 -8.93
CA ILE A 113 10.52 -0.89 -9.86
C ILE A 113 11.06 -0.45 -11.23
N PRO A 114 12.25 -0.92 -11.65
CA PRO A 114 12.86 -0.55 -12.93
C PRO A 114 12.04 -1.02 -14.13
N GLU A 115 12.31 -0.40 -15.29
CA GLU A 115 11.83 -0.89 -16.60
C GLU A 115 12.32 -2.35 -16.82
N ASP A 116 11.57 -3.10 -17.62
CA ASP A 116 11.91 -4.46 -18.06
C ASP A 116 12.03 -5.52 -16.94
N PHE A 117 11.58 -5.19 -15.72
CA PHE A 117 11.41 -6.17 -14.64
C PHE A 117 10.30 -7.16 -14.95
N THR A 118 10.60 -8.44 -14.73
CA THR A 118 9.62 -9.52 -14.73
C THR A 118 8.78 -9.50 -13.46
N VAL A 119 7.62 -10.15 -13.48
CA VAL A 119 6.80 -10.30 -12.26
C VAL A 119 7.55 -11.03 -11.14
N ASN A 120 8.44 -11.98 -11.48
CA ASN A 120 9.31 -12.66 -10.51
C ASN A 120 10.27 -11.69 -9.82
N GLU A 121 10.95 -10.84 -10.60
CA GLU A 121 11.85 -9.82 -10.05
C GLU A 121 11.09 -8.80 -9.20
N ILE A 122 9.87 -8.42 -9.60
CA ILE A 122 8.99 -7.56 -8.80
C ILE A 122 8.61 -8.25 -7.48
N ALA A 123 8.24 -9.53 -7.51
CA ALA A 123 7.87 -10.28 -6.31
C ALA A 123 9.04 -10.37 -5.33
N ALA A 124 10.24 -10.75 -5.82
CA ALA A 124 11.46 -10.80 -5.01
C ALA A 124 11.84 -9.41 -4.46
N ARG A 125 11.70 -8.35 -5.27
CA ARG A 125 11.91 -6.97 -4.83
C ARG A 125 10.96 -6.62 -3.70
N LEU A 126 9.66 -6.82 -3.85
CA LEU A 126 8.67 -6.51 -2.81
C LEU A 126 8.87 -7.35 -1.54
N ALA A 127 9.26 -8.61 -1.67
CA ALA A 127 9.58 -9.49 -0.55
C ALA A 127 10.81 -9.00 0.23
N SER A 128 11.82 -8.45 -0.44
CA SER A 128 13.00 -7.86 0.24
C SER A 128 12.66 -6.67 1.16
N TYR A 129 11.52 -6.01 0.94
CA TYR A 129 10.99 -4.95 1.82
C TYR A 129 10.00 -5.48 2.86
N ASN A 130 9.78 -6.80 2.94
CA ASN A 130 8.74 -7.43 3.76
C ASN A 130 7.32 -6.88 3.49
N LEU A 131 7.03 -6.51 2.23
CA LEU A 131 5.71 -6.01 1.83
C LEU A 131 4.76 -7.11 1.37
N VAL A 132 5.31 -8.21 0.84
CA VAL A 132 4.55 -9.37 0.35
C VAL A 132 5.31 -10.66 0.63
N GLU A 133 4.56 -11.75 0.74
CA GLU A 133 5.12 -13.10 0.57
C GLU A 133 5.27 -13.39 -0.92
N GLU A 134 6.49 -13.73 -1.36
CA GLU A 134 6.84 -13.88 -2.77
C GLU A 134 5.91 -14.86 -3.50
N ASN A 135 5.76 -16.09 -2.97
CA ASN A 135 4.91 -17.13 -3.56
C ASN A 135 3.42 -16.73 -3.63
N ALA A 136 2.93 -15.99 -2.63
CA ALA A 136 1.55 -15.50 -2.63
C ALA A 136 1.34 -14.45 -3.71
N PHE A 137 2.33 -13.57 -3.93
CA PHE A 137 2.28 -12.55 -4.98
C PHE A 137 2.32 -13.19 -6.38
N LEU A 138 3.19 -14.19 -6.59
CA LEU A 138 3.28 -14.93 -7.85
C LEU A 138 2.03 -15.76 -8.16
N SER A 139 1.43 -16.37 -7.14
CA SER A 139 0.16 -17.09 -7.32
C SER A 139 -0.95 -16.11 -7.74
N LEU A 140 -0.97 -14.92 -7.13
CA LEU A 140 -1.94 -13.88 -7.44
C LEU A 140 -1.75 -13.30 -8.86
N SER A 141 -0.52 -13.21 -9.36
CA SER A 141 -0.24 -12.71 -10.72
C SER A 141 -0.75 -13.61 -11.83
N SER A 142 -1.15 -14.84 -11.49
CA SER A 142 -1.72 -15.84 -12.41
C SER A 142 -3.19 -16.15 -12.08
N ASP A 143 -3.79 -15.51 -11.08
CA ASP A 143 -5.17 -15.77 -10.67
C ASP A 143 -6.17 -15.14 -11.66
N ALA A 144 -6.81 -15.98 -12.48
CA ALA A 144 -7.70 -15.53 -13.55
C ALA A 144 -8.85 -14.63 -13.06
N THR A 145 -9.41 -14.92 -11.88
CA THR A 145 -10.53 -14.14 -11.32
C THR A 145 -10.08 -12.74 -10.94
N PHE A 146 -8.92 -12.64 -10.28
CA PHE A 146 -8.34 -11.37 -9.88
C PHE A 146 -7.86 -10.56 -11.09
N LEU A 147 -7.18 -11.18 -12.06
CA LEU A 147 -6.75 -10.50 -13.28
C LEU A 147 -7.94 -9.95 -14.07
N ALA A 148 -9.02 -10.72 -14.21
CA ALA A 148 -10.25 -10.25 -14.83
C ALA A 148 -10.85 -9.05 -14.08
N SER A 149 -10.81 -9.05 -12.74
CA SER A 149 -11.26 -7.90 -11.93
C SER A 149 -10.44 -6.62 -12.15
N LEU A 150 -9.23 -6.75 -12.70
CA LEU A 150 -8.34 -5.64 -13.06
C LEU A 150 -8.43 -5.26 -14.54
N GLY A 151 -9.28 -5.93 -15.33
CA GLY A 151 -9.39 -5.70 -16.77
C GLY A 151 -8.24 -6.31 -17.59
N ILE A 152 -7.52 -7.29 -17.04
CA ILE A 152 -6.45 -8.00 -17.73
C ILE A 152 -7.05 -9.22 -18.43
N GLU A 153 -7.00 -9.24 -19.76
CA GLU A 153 -7.46 -10.37 -20.59
C GLU A 153 -6.44 -11.53 -20.66
N GLY A 154 -5.22 -11.30 -20.17
CA GLY A 154 -4.13 -12.26 -20.16
C GLY A 154 -4.21 -13.33 -19.07
N ARG A 155 -3.41 -14.39 -19.22
CA ARG A 155 -3.24 -15.46 -18.22
C ARG A 155 -2.26 -15.07 -17.09
N HIS A 156 -1.56 -13.96 -17.24
CA HIS A 156 -0.54 -13.51 -16.31
C HIS A 156 -0.51 -11.97 -16.25
N ALA A 157 -0.10 -11.39 -15.12
CA ALA A 157 0.11 -9.96 -14.96
C ALA A 157 1.41 -9.43 -15.62
N GLU A 158 2.10 -10.27 -16.42
CA GLU A 158 3.37 -9.92 -17.05
C GLU A 158 3.21 -8.69 -17.96
N GLY A 159 4.06 -7.68 -17.78
CA GLY A 159 4.00 -6.43 -18.54
C GLY A 159 2.85 -5.48 -18.17
N TYR A 160 1.93 -5.88 -17.28
CA TYR A 160 0.87 -5.01 -16.75
C TYR A 160 1.26 -4.29 -15.45
N LEU A 161 2.31 -4.75 -14.77
CA LEU A 161 2.84 -4.09 -13.58
C LEU A 161 3.78 -2.96 -14.02
N TYR A 162 3.28 -1.72 -13.99
CA TYR A 162 4.01 -0.59 -14.55
C TYR A 162 5.33 -0.30 -13.78
N PRO A 163 6.43 0.03 -14.47
CA PRO A 163 7.67 0.44 -13.82
C PRO A 163 7.55 1.88 -13.28
N ASP A 164 7.74 2.05 -11.97
CA ASP A 164 7.73 3.34 -11.30
C ASP A 164 8.38 3.22 -9.91
N THR A 165 8.57 4.34 -9.22
CA THR A 165 8.86 4.34 -7.79
C THR A 165 7.57 4.44 -6.99
N TYR A 166 7.22 3.35 -6.33
CA TYR A 166 5.98 3.24 -5.56
C TYR A 166 6.21 3.53 -4.09
N ARG A 167 5.22 4.16 -3.46
CA ARG A 167 5.13 4.31 -2.01
C ARG A 167 4.16 3.27 -1.48
N PHE A 168 4.68 2.27 -0.80
CA PHE A 168 3.89 1.21 -0.16
C PHE A 168 3.94 1.31 1.36
N ASP A 169 2.99 0.70 2.03
CA ASP A 169 3.01 0.51 3.48
C ASP A 169 2.68 -0.95 3.82
N LYS A 170 3.06 -1.40 5.02
CA LYS A 170 2.89 -2.80 5.44
C LYS A 170 1.44 -3.22 5.69
N SER A 171 0.48 -2.30 5.71
CA SER A 171 -0.95 -2.68 5.78
C SER A 171 -1.53 -3.06 4.42
N MET A 172 -0.83 -2.75 3.33
CA MET A 172 -1.26 -3.11 1.98
C MET A 172 -1.18 -4.62 1.77
N SER A 173 -2.25 -5.20 1.23
CA SER A 173 -2.21 -6.59 0.77
C SER A 173 -1.50 -6.70 -0.59
N ALA A 174 -1.03 -7.89 -0.95
CA ALA A 174 -0.52 -8.19 -2.29
C ALA A 174 -1.52 -7.78 -3.40
N LYS A 175 -2.84 -7.94 -3.14
CA LYS A 175 -3.91 -7.48 -4.03
C LYS A 175 -3.95 -5.96 -4.17
N ASP A 176 -3.77 -5.23 -3.09
CA ASP A 176 -3.76 -3.76 -3.10
C ASP A 176 -2.52 -3.22 -3.84
N ILE A 177 -1.35 -3.83 -3.61
CA ILE A 177 -0.10 -3.51 -4.30
C ILE A 177 -0.24 -3.75 -5.81
N MET A 178 -0.64 -4.96 -6.22
CA MET A 178 -0.77 -5.30 -7.65
C MET A 178 -1.81 -4.42 -8.34
N ARG A 179 -2.96 -4.17 -7.69
CA ARG A 179 -3.98 -3.25 -8.22
C ARG A 179 -3.42 -1.85 -8.41
N MET A 180 -2.62 -1.33 -7.47
CA MET A 180 -2.00 -0.02 -7.61
C MET A 180 -1.06 0.04 -8.82
N MET A 181 -0.25 -0.99 -9.05
CA MET A 181 0.66 -1.08 -10.19
C MET A 181 -0.12 -1.16 -11.52
N VAL A 182 -1.17 -1.98 -11.59
CA VAL A 182 -2.01 -2.08 -12.80
C VAL A 182 -2.81 -0.80 -13.05
N THR A 183 -3.31 -0.14 -11.99
CA THR A 183 -3.96 1.17 -12.12
C THR A 183 -3.00 2.22 -12.68
N ARG A 184 -1.72 2.16 -12.30
CA ARG A 184 -0.68 3.01 -12.87
C ARG A 184 -0.47 2.70 -14.35
N PHE A 185 -0.40 1.43 -14.73
CA PHE A 185 -0.34 1.01 -16.13
C PHE A 185 -1.51 1.59 -16.95
N SER A 186 -2.76 1.44 -16.48
CA SER A 186 -3.94 1.95 -17.19
C SER A 186 -3.93 3.48 -17.37
N LYS A 187 -3.29 4.22 -16.45
CA LYS A 187 -3.12 5.67 -16.59
C LYS A 187 -2.08 6.04 -17.65
N MET A 188 -1.02 5.24 -17.76
CA MET A 188 0.08 5.50 -18.68
C MET A 188 -0.21 4.96 -20.09
N PHE A 189 -1.01 3.90 -20.21
CA PHE A 189 -1.47 3.35 -21.48
C PHE A 189 -2.76 4.03 -21.94
N THR A 190 -2.59 5.21 -22.55
CA THR A 190 -3.68 6.14 -22.85
C THR A 190 -4.66 5.61 -23.91
N PRO A 191 -5.90 6.16 -23.99
CA PRO A 191 -6.86 5.82 -25.04
C PRO A 191 -6.30 6.01 -26.46
N ASP A 192 -5.44 7.01 -26.68
CA ASP A 192 -4.81 7.24 -27.98
C ASP A 192 -3.84 6.11 -28.37
N MET A 193 -3.09 5.58 -27.39
CA MET A 193 -2.23 4.40 -27.61
C MET A 193 -3.06 3.16 -27.92
N GLN A 194 -4.20 2.97 -27.25
CA GLN A 194 -5.13 1.88 -27.51
C GLN A 194 -5.75 1.98 -28.92
N LYS A 195 -6.17 3.19 -29.32
CA LYS A 195 -6.66 3.45 -30.68
C LYS A 195 -5.57 3.16 -31.71
N ARG A 196 -4.34 3.61 -31.46
CA ARG A 196 -3.21 3.34 -32.35
C ARG A 196 -2.93 1.84 -32.50
N ALA A 197 -3.02 1.07 -31.41
CA ALA A 197 -2.89 -0.38 -31.43
C ALA A 197 -3.93 -1.03 -32.37
N ALA A 198 -5.20 -0.59 -32.28
CA ALA A 198 -6.25 -1.07 -33.16
C ALA A 198 -6.01 -0.70 -34.64
N GLU A 199 -5.52 0.51 -34.93
CA GLU A 199 -5.18 0.95 -36.30
C GLU A 199 -4.09 0.08 -36.95
N ILE A 200 -3.14 -0.42 -36.15
CA ILE A 200 -2.07 -1.32 -36.63
C ILE A 200 -2.46 -2.81 -36.52
N GLY A 201 -3.72 -3.11 -36.17
CA GLY A 201 -4.25 -4.46 -36.09
C GLY A 201 -3.68 -5.30 -34.95
N MET A 202 -3.24 -4.68 -33.85
CA MET A 202 -2.67 -5.36 -32.69
C MET A 202 -3.62 -5.30 -31.49
N THR A 203 -3.74 -6.42 -30.78
CA THR A 203 -4.44 -6.47 -29.49
C THR A 203 -3.55 -5.89 -28.38
N ILE A 204 -4.15 -5.47 -27.26
CA ILE A 204 -3.40 -4.94 -26.11
C ILE A 204 -2.33 -5.95 -25.61
N PRO A 205 -2.65 -7.24 -25.41
CA PRO A 205 -1.62 -8.24 -25.06
C PRO A 205 -0.47 -8.30 -26.08
N GLN A 206 -0.75 -8.18 -27.38
CA GLN A 206 0.30 -8.18 -28.41
C GLN A 206 1.19 -6.94 -28.33
N VAL A 207 0.63 -5.78 -28.04
CA VAL A 207 1.40 -4.54 -27.84
C VAL A 207 2.31 -4.66 -26.63
N ILE A 208 1.80 -5.17 -25.50
CA ILE A 208 2.58 -5.36 -24.28
C ILE A 208 3.72 -6.35 -24.52
N THR A 209 3.44 -7.50 -25.16
CA THR A 209 4.46 -8.47 -25.52
C THR A 209 5.51 -7.87 -26.46
N LEU A 210 5.10 -7.12 -27.49
CA LEU A 210 6.07 -6.49 -28.38
C LEU A 210 6.93 -5.45 -27.65
N ALA A 211 6.33 -4.67 -26.74
CA ALA A 211 7.05 -3.70 -25.92
C ALA A 211 8.08 -4.36 -24.99
N SER A 212 7.75 -5.50 -24.38
CA SER A 212 8.70 -6.23 -23.53
C SER A 212 9.88 -6.80 -24.33
N LEU A 213 9.65 -7.25 -25.57
CA LEU A 213 10.72 -7.67 -26.46
C LEU A 213 11.65 -6.50 -26.85
N ILE A 214 11.07 -5.36 -27.21
CA ILE A 214 11.85 -4.15 -27.57
C ILE A 214 12.66 -3.68 -26.36
N GLY A 215 12.09 -3.70 -25.16
CA GLY A 215 12.77 -3.30 -23.92
C GLY A 215 13.97 -4.18 -23.60
N LYS A 216 13.81 -5.51 -23.71
CA LYS A 216 14.91 -6.46 -23.45
C LYS A 216 15.99 -6.47 -24.54
N GLU A 217 15.70 -6.03 -25.76
CA GLU A 217 16.67 -6.02 -26.86
C GLU A 217 17.73 -4.91 -26.71
N SER A 218 17.38 -3.76 -26.13
CA SER A 218 18.33 -2.69 -25.86
C SER A 218 17.92 -1.79 -24.69
N GLY A 219 18.88 -1.51 -23.82
CA GLY A 219 18.76 -0.52 -22.76
C GLY A 219 18.84 0.93 -23.25
N TYR A 220 19.28 1.17 -24.48
CA TYR A 220 19.40 2.52 -25.05
C TYR A 220 18.06 2.98 -25.63
N LYS A 221 17.48 4.04 -25.06
CA LYS A 221 16.15 4.54 -25.44
C LYS A 221 16.12 5.02 -26.89
N GLU A 222 17.25 5.48 -27.41
CA GLU A 222 17.44 5.99 -28.77
C GLU A 222 17.32 4.88 -29.83
N GLU A 223 17.62 3.62 -29.47
CA GLU A 223 17.57 2.48 -30.39
C GLU A 223 16.18 1.84 -30.46
N LYS A 224 15.36 1.99 -29.42
CA LYS A 224 14.03 1.38 -29.30
C LYS A 224 13.11 1.67 -30.51
N PRO A 225 13.07 2.88 -31.10
CA PRO A 225 12.29 3.13 -32.33
C PRO A 225 12.75 2.32 -33.54
N LEU A 226 14.06 2.14 -33.72
CA LEU A 226 14.61 1.36 -34.83
C LEU A 226 14.32 -0.14 -34.65
N ILE A 227 14.51 -0.66 -33.43
CA ILE A 227 14.19 -2.04 -33.06
C ILE A 227 12.70 -2.32 -33.29
N SER A 228 11.83 -1.40 -32.83
CA SER A 228 10.39 -1.47 -33.08
C SER A 228 10.05 -1.54 -34.56
N ALA A 229 10.67 -0.69 -35.39
CA ALA A 229 10.48 -0.70 -36.83
C ALA A 229 10.89 -2.04 -37.46
N VAL A 230 12.00 -2.65 -37.02
CA VAL A 230 12.43 -3.97 -37.50
C VAL A 230 11.42 -5.04 -37.13
N PHE A 231 10.93 -5.08 -35.89
CA PHE A 231 9.94 -6.09 -35.47
C PHE A 231 8.61 -5.94 -36.21
N HIS A 232 8.09 -4.71 -36.36
CA HIS A 232 6.87 -4.47 -37.15
C HIS A 232 7.05 -4.90 -38.62
N ASN A 233 8.21 -4.63 -39.23
CA ASN A 233 8.52 -5.06 -40.60
C ASN A 233 8.56 -6.59 -40.73
N ARG A 234 9.14 -7.30 -39.75
CA ARG A 234 9.17 -8.77 -39.71
C ARG A 234 7.77 -9.35 -39.57
N LEU A 235 6.95 -8.83 -38.65
CA LEU A 235 5.56 -9.26 -38.45
C LEU A 235 4.74 -9.08 -39.73
N LYS A 236 4.86 -7.94 -40.42
CA LYS A 236 4.17 -7.67 -41.69
C LYS A 236 4.55 -8.66 -42.79
N LYS A 237 5.82 -9.11 -42.81
CA LYS A 237 6.32 -10.13 -43.74
C LYS A 237 6.08 -11.58 -43.27
N ARG A 238 5.38 -11.79 -42.15
CA ARG A 238 5.19 -13.10 -41.50
C ARG A 238 6.51 -13.84 -41.23
N MET A 239 7.57 -13.10 -40.95
CA MET A 239 8.88 -13.63 -40.57
C MET A 239 8.93 -13.89 -39.06
N LYS A 240 9.70 -14.90 -38.64
CA LYS A 240 10.03 -15.10 -37.22
C LYS A 240 10.75 -13.85 -36.68
N LEU A 241 10.45 -13.46 -35.43
CA LEU A 241 11.12 -12.30 -34.81
C LEU A 241 12.59 -12.57 -34.55
N GLN A 242 12.98 -13.81 -34.21
CA GLN A 242 14.35 -14.22 -33.90
C GLN A 242 15.01 -13.25 -32.90
N CYS A 243 14.35 -13.07 -31.75
CA CYS A 243 14.74 -12.17 -30.68
C CYS A 243 15.33 -13.02 -29.55
N ASP A 244 16.59 -12.78 -29.20
CA ASP A 244 17.32 -13.53 -28.16
C ASP A 244 16.60 -13.51 -26.79
N PRO A 245 15.98 -12.39 -26.35
CA PRO A 245 15.14 -12.36 -25.15
C PRO A 245 14.04 -13.44 -25.08
N THR A 246 13.45 -13.84 -26.21
CA THR A 246 12.43 -14.91 -26.22
C THR A 246 12.99 -16.30 -25.94
N ALA A 247 14.26 -16.55 -26.33
CA ALA A 247 14.91 -17.83 -26.11
C ALA A 247 15.31 -18.04 -24.64
N VAL A 248 15.43 -16.95 -23.90
CA VAL A 248 16.01 -16.92 -22.56
C VAL A 248 14.95 -16.69 -21.47
N TYR A 249 13.76 -16.20 -21.82
CA TYR A 249 12.65 -16.02 -20.85
C TYR A 249 12.28 -17.30 -20.10
N ASP A 250 12.38 -18.48 -20.73
CA ASP A 250 12.14 -19.78 -20.08
C ASP A 250 13.31 -20.26 -19.19
N LEU A 251 14.46 -19.57 -19.20
CA LEU A 251 15.61 -19.88 -18.35
C LEU A 251 15.47 -19.14 -17.02
N LYS A 252 15.18 -19.91 -15.96
CA LYS A 252 14.85 -19.43 -14.59
C LYS A 252 15.83 -18.41 -13.95
N ASN A 253 17.03 -18.18 -14.50
CA ASN A 253 18.12 -17.42 -13.84
C ASN A 253 18.89 -16.46 -14.77
N PHE A 254 18.32 -15.99 -15.88
CA PHE A 254 19.04 -15.06 -16.75
C PHE A 254 18.72 -13.60 -16.41
N SER A 255 19.66 -12.92 -15.78
CA SER A 255 19.71 -11.46 -15.74
C SER A 255 20.39 -10.99 -17.03
N GLY A 256 19.60 -10.48 -17.98
CA GLY A 256 20.12 -9.81 -19.18
C GLY A 256 20.93 -8.57 -18.85
#